data_AF-A0A3D9FV43-F1
#
_entry.id   AF-A0A3D9FV43-F1
#
_cell.length_a   1.000
_cell.length_b   1.000
_cell.length_c   1.000
_cell.angle_alpha   90.00
_cell.angle_beta   90.00
_cell.angle_gamma   90.00
#
_symmetry.space_group_name_H-M   'P 1'
#
loop_
_entity.id
_entity.type
_entity.pdbx_description
1 polymer ?
#
loop_
_entity_poly.entity_id
_entity_poly.type
_entity_poly.pdbx_seq_one_letter_code
_entity_poly.pdbx_strand_id
1 'polypeptide(L)'
;MSNYKWTINLSIATPMILISSIIISGGGHGFTDHLVILFPWASFFLSVEVEFLFYFFAFIQFPVYGFLYDKAFNKIKTASVIAIIHLLITTGVLFLKYR
;
A
#
# COMPACT_ATOMS: atom_id res chain seq x y z
N MET A 1 1.74 20.75 -16.57
CA MET A 1 1.87 19.82 -15.42
C MET A 1 2.24 18.45 -15.97
N SER A 2 3.16 17.71 -15.34
CA SER A 2 3.50 16.35 -15.78
C SER A 2 2.24 15.47 -15.83
N ASN A 3 2.08 14.68 -16.89
CA ASN A 3 1.02 13.68 -17.05
C ASN A 3 1.07 12.56 -15.99
N TYR A 4 2.08 12.56 -15.12
CA TYR A 4 2.34 11.56 -14.09
C TYR A 4 2.62 12.18 -12.72
N LYS A 5 2.01 13.34 -12.43
CA LYS A 5 2.26 14.10 -11.19
C LYS A 5 2.07 13.23 -9.94
N TRP A 6 0.95 12.52 -9.83
CA TRP A 6 0.66 11.70 -8.64
C TRP A 6 1.47 10.42 -8.60
N THR A 7 1.74 9.81 -9.76
CA THR A 7 2.64 8.68 -9.89
C THR A 7 4.03 9.02 -9.34
N ILE A 8 4.60 10.15 -9.73
CA ILE A 8 5.91 10.62 -9.27
C ILE A 8 5.87 10.94 -7.78
N ASN A 9 4.88 11.73 -7.33
CA ASN A 9 4.78 12.10 -5.92
C ASN A 9 4.64 10.88 -5.01
N LEU A 10 3.81 9.91 -5.39
CA LEU A 10 3.64 8.68 -4.62
C LEU A 10 4.86 7.76 -4.72
N SER A 11 5.57 7.73 -5.84
CA SER A 11 6.84 6.99 -5.95
C SER A 11 7.90 7.54 -5.00
N ILE A 12 7.95 8.86 -4.80
CA ILE A 12 8.86 9.49 -3.84
C ILE A 12 8.38 9.29 -2.40
N ALA A 13 7.07 9.38 -2.15
CA ALA A 13 6.51 9.23 -0.81
C ALA A 13 6.58 7.78 -0.29
N THR A 14 6.46 6.79 -1.17
CA THR A 14 6.43 5.36 -0.80
C THR A 14 7.63 4.90 0.03
N PRO A 15 8.90 5.12 -0.39
CA PRO A 15 10.04 4.71 0.42
C PRO A 15 10.04 5.39 1.80
N MET A 16 9.64 6.66 1.89
CA MET A 16 9.54 7.35 3.17
C MET A 16 8.50 6.70 4.08
N ILE A 17 7.28 6.45 3.56
CA ILE A 17 6.21 5.79 4.32
C ILE A 17 6.64 4.38 4.73
N LEU A 18 7.25 3.61 3.83
CA LEU A 18 7.68 2.24 4.10
C LEU A 18 8.76 2.20 5.19
N ILE A 19 9.80 3.04 5.09
CA ILE A 19 10.85 3.14 6.11
C ILE A 19 10.25 3.54 7.47
N SER A 20 9.40 4.58 7.51
CA SER A 20 8.73 4.98 8.75
C SER A 20 7.89 3.85 9.34
N SER A 21 7.20 3.08 8.50
CA SER A 21 6.37 1.96 8.94
C SER A 21 7.22 0.82 9.50
N ILE A 22 8.38 0.52 8.92
CA ILE A 22 9.32 -0.49 9.44
C ILE A 22 9.85 -0.06 10.81
N ILE A 23 10.25 1.20 10.97
CA ILE A 23 10.70 1.76 12.26
C ILE A 23 9.60 1.60 13.32
N ILE A 24 8.37 1.99 12.99
CA ILE A 24 7.21 1.86 13.91
C ILE A 24 6.96 0.38 14.27
N SER A 25 7.15 -0.54 13.33
CA SER A 25 7.00 -1.97 13.57
C SER A 25 8.14 -2.58 14.41
N GLY A 26 9.11 -1.79 14.89
CA GLY A 26 10.25 -2.30 15.65
C GLY A 26 11.11 -3.29 14.84
N GLY A 27 11.21 -3.09 13.52
CA GLY A 27 11.92 -4.02 12.64
C GLY A 27 11.22 -5.37 12.44
N GLY A 28 9.90 -5.41 12.56
CA GLY A 28 9.09 -6.64 12.42
C GLY A 28 8.75 -7.35 13.73
N HIS A 29 9.27 -6.89 14.87
CA HIS A 29 9.01 -7.47 16.19
C HIS A 29 7.92 -6.76 17.00
N GLY A 30 7.43 -5.62 16.51
CA GLY A 30 6.37 -4.82 17.14
C GLY A 30 5.01 -5.05 16.51
N PHE A 31 4.08 -4.13 16.80
CA PHE A 31 2.74 -4.12 16.19
C PHE A 31 2.86 -3.95 14.67
N THR A 32 2.27 -4.85 13.87
CA THR A 32 2.39 -4.85 12.40
C THR A 32 1.10 -4.49 11.67
N ASP A 33 0.00 -4.23 12.37
CA ASP A 33 -1.28 -3.96 11.70
C ASP A 33 -1.27 -2.66 10.89
N HIS A 34 -0.45 -1.68 11.29
CA HIS A 34 -0.28 -0.46 10.49
C HIS A 34 0.32 -0.76 9.12
N LEU A 35 1.14 -1.83 8.98
CA LEU A 35 1.63 -2.27 7.66
C LEU A 35 0.48 -2.81 6.82
N VAL A 36 -0.48 -3.52 7.43
CA VAL A 36 -1.69 -4.02 6.74
C VAL A 36 -2.59 -2.87 6.32
N ILE A 37 -2.70 -1.83 7.16
CA ILE A 37 -3.48 -0.63 6.86
C ILE A 37 -2.84 0.18 5.72
N LEU A 38 -1.52 0.37 5.74
CA LEU A 38 -0.82 1.20 4.76
C LEU A 38 -0.56 0.45 3.44
N PHE A 39 -0.23 -0.84 3.54
CA PHE A 39 0.19 -1.69 2.43
C PHE A 39 -0.63 -2.98 2.37
N PRO A 40 -1.96 -2.93 2.23
CA PRO A 40 -2.80 -4.12 2.29
C PRO A 40 -2.47 -5.15 1.21
N TRP A 41 -2.13 -4.71 0.00
CA TRP A 41 -1.82 -5.61 -1.10
C TRP A 41 -0.51 -6.36 -0.84
N ALA A 42 0.48 -5.63 -0.34
CA ALA A 42 1.78 -6.19 0.00
C ALA A 42 1.69 -7.09 1.23
N SER A 43 0.87 -6.72 2.21
CA SER A 43 0.78 -7.41 3.51
C SER A 43 0.22 -8.83 3.41
N PHE A 44 -0.46 -9.17 2.32
CA PHE A 44 -0.77 -10.56 2.00
C PHE A 44 0.49 -11.45 1.94
N PHE A 45 1.61 -10.93 1.44
CA PHE A 45 2.86 -11.70 1.37
C PHE A 45 3.49 -11.95 2.75
N LEU A 46 3.16 -11.13 3.76
CA LEU A 46 3.58 -11.38 5.14
C LEU A 46 2.82 -12.58 5.74
N SER A 47 1.55 -12.80 5.38
CA SER A 47 0.77 -13.94 5.91
C SER A 47 1.20 -15.29 5.32
N VAL A 48 1.97 -15.29 4.22
CA VAL A 48 2.55 -16.49 3.61
C VAL A 48 4.07 -16.56 3.79
N GLU A 49 4.63 -15.75 4.70
CA GLU A 49 6.05 -15.73 5.07
C GLU A 49 7.02 -15.42 3.92
N VAL A 50 6.58 -14.63 2.93
CA VAL A 50 7.41 -14.22 1.79
C VAL A 50 7.75 -12.72 1.87
N GLU A 51 8.63 -12.37 2.81
CA GLU A 51 8.97 -10.98 3.15
C GLU A 51 9.52 -10.15 1.97
N PHE A 52 10.36 -10.74 1.11
CA PHE A 52 10.89 -10.01 -0.04
C PHE A 52 9.78 -9.52 -0.97
N LEU A 53 8.72 -10.32 -1.18
CA LEU A 53 7.57 -9.91 -1.97
C LEU A 53 6.77 -8.81 -1.28
N PHE A 54 6.67 -8.82 0.05
CA PHE A 54 6.09 -7.68 0.77
C PHE A 54 6.80 -6.37 0.42
N TYR A 55 8.14 -6.31 0.53
CA TYR A 55 8.86 -5.06 0.23
C TYR A 55 8.71 -4.64 -1.23
N PHE A 56 8.80 -5.59 -2.17
CA PHE A 56 8.62 -5.31 -3.59
C PHE A 56 7.23 -4.74 -3.90
N PHE A 57 6.17 -5.40 -3.43
CA PHE A 57 4.81 -4.95 -3.68
C PHE A 57 4.44 -3.69 -2.88
N ALA A 58 4.97 -3.51 -1.67
CA ALA A 58 4.78 -2.28 -0.88
C ALA A 58 5.37 -1.07 -1.61
N PHE A 59 6.54 -1.24 -2.25
CA PHE A 59 7.18 -0.20 -3.04
C PHE A 59 6.38 0.19 -4.29
N ILE A 60 5.64 -0.76 -4.88
CA ILE A 60 4.88 -0.57 -6.13
C ILE A 60 3.44 -0.08 -5.88
N GLN A 61 2.87 -0.38 -4.71
CA GLN A 61 1.46 -0.17 -4.42
C GLN A 61 1.00 1.29 -4.66
N PHE A 62 1.63 2.28 -4.03
CA PHE A 62 1.22 3.67 -4.20
C PHE A 62 1.57 4.26 -5.58
N PRO A 63 2.72 3.93 -6.23
CA PRO A 63 2.93 4.27 -7.64
C PRO A 63 1.81 3.81 -8.55
N VAL A 64 1.29 2.59 -8.35
CA VAL A 64 0.14 2.07 -9.10
C VAL A 64 -1.11 2.93 -8.86
N TYR A 65 -1.38 3.32 -7.60
CA TYR A 65 -2.51 4.20 -7.29
C TYR A 65 -2.36 5.56 -7.98
N GLY A 66 -1.15 6.12 -7.97
CA GLY A 66 -0.81 7.37 -8.65
C GLY A 66 -1.00 7.29 -10.15
N PHE A 67 -0.56 6.18 -10.77
CA PHE A 67 -0.71 5.94 -12.21
C PHE A 67 -2.19 5.84 -12.61
N LEU A 68 -2.97 5.03 -11.88
CA LEU A 68 -4.41 4.90 -12.11
C LEU A 68 -5.11 6.26 -11.96
N TYR A 69 -4.76 7.01 -10.92
CA TYR A 69 -5.31 8.35 -10.71
C TYR A 69 -4.91 9.30 -11.83
N ASP A 70 -3.64 9.35 -12.25
CA ASP A 70 -3.16 10.26 -13.30
C ASP A 70 -3.79 9.95 -14.66
N LYS A 71 -4.05 8.69 -14.99
CA LYS A 71 -4.65 8.25 -16.26
C LYS A 71 -6.18 8.19 -16.26
N ALA A 72 -6.82 8.31 -15.10
CA ALA A 72 -8.26 8.27 -15.00
C ALA A 72 -8.95 9.42 -15.75
N PHE A 73 -10.01 9.08 -16.49
CA PHE A 73 -10.96 10.05 -17.05
C PHE A 73 -11.75 10.74 -15.93
N ASN A 74 -12.21 9.98 -14.93
CA ASN A 74 -12.88 10.51 -13.75
C ASN A 74 -12.03 10.25 -12.49
N LYS A 75 -11.38 11.31 -12.00
CA LYS A 75 -10.46 11.26 -10.85
C LYS A 75 -11.15 10.84 -9.56
N ILE A 76 -12.32 11.41 -9.27
CA ILE A 76 -13.07 11.14 -8.04
C ILE A 76 -13.50 9.68 -8.01
N LYS A 77 -14.14 9.19 -9.10
CA LYS A 77 -14.58 7.80 -9.20
C LYS A 77 -13.41 6.83 -9.05
N THR A 78 -12.28 7.12 -9.69
CA THR A 78 -11.09 6.26 -9.60
C THR A 78 -10.50 6.24 -8.20
N ALA A 79 -10.40 7.41 -7.55
CA ALA A 79 -9.95 7.49 -6.16
C ALA A 79 -10.89 6.72 -5.22
N SER A 80 -12.21 6.82 -5.39
CA SER A 80 -13.19 6.05 -4.62
C SER A 80 -13.01 4.54 -4.83
N VAL A 81 -12.80 4.09 -6.07
CA VAL A 81 -12.56 2.67 -6.37
C VAL A 81 -11.26 2.19 -5.72
N ILE A 82 -10.16 2.95 -5.84
CA ILE A 82 -8.89 2.63 -5.17
C ILE A 82 -9.12 2.50 -3.66
N ALA A 83 -9.80 3.47 -3.05
CA ALA A 83 -10.07 3.47 -1.61
C ALA A 83 -10.93 2.27 -1.19
N ILE A 84 -11.97 1.91 -1.94
CA ILE A 84 -12.81 0.74 -1.66
C ILE A 84 -12.00 -0.55 -1.76
N ILE A 85 -11.23 -0.74 -2.84
CA ILE A 85 -10.38 -1.94 -3.02
C ILE A 85 -9.34 -2.03 -1.89
N HIS A 86 -8.71 -0.91 -1.54
CA HIS A 86 -7.75 -0.83 -0.46
C HIS A 86 -8.39 -1.27 0.87
N LEU A 87 -9.54 -0.69 1.23
CA LEU A 87 -10.28 -1.04 2.44
C LEU A 87 -10.70 -2.52 2.47
N LEU A 88 -11.22 -3.05 1.36
CA LEU A 88 -11.62 -4.45 1.26
C LEU A 88 -10.46 -5.42 1.47
N ILE A 89 -9.28 -5.10 0.92
CA ILE A 89 -8.09 -5.95 1.11
C ILE A 89 -7.54 -5.78 2.52
N THR A 90 -7.48 -4.56 3.06
CA THR A 90 -7.09 -4.34 4.46
C THR A 90 -7.94 -5.16 5.42
N THR A 91 -9.27 -5.07 5.30
CA THR A 91 -10.18 -5.83 6.17
C THR A 91 -10.05 -7.33 5.96
N GLY A 92 -9.91 -7.79 4.72
CA GLY A 92 -9.68 -9.20 4.41
C GLY A 92 -8.39 -9.75 5.05
N VAL A 93 -7.27 -9.04 4.92
CA VAL A 93 -5.99 -9.47 5.51
C VAL A 93 -6.03 -9.43 7.04
N LEU A 94 -6.60 -8.37 7.65
CA LEU A 94 -6.76 -8.30 9.10
C LEU A 94 -7.68 -9.42 9.62
N PHE A 95 -8.79 -9.69 8.94
CA PHE A 95 -9.68 -10.78 9.30
C PHE A 95 -8.97 -12.14 9.26
N LEU A 96 -8.17 -12.40 8.22
CA LEU A 96 -7.38 -13.64 8.12
C LEU A 96 -6.30 -13.74 9.19
N LYS A 97 -5.68 -12.62 9.58
CA LYS A 97 -4.63 -12.58 10.61
C LYS A 97 -5.16 -12.89 12.02
N TYR A 98 -6.40 -12.49 12.33
CA TYR A 98 -7.00 -12.59 13.66
C TYR A 98 -7.98 -13.76 13.84
N ARG A 99 -8.08 -14.64 12.84
CA ARG A 99 -8.88 -15.86 12.91
C ARG A 99 -8.05 -17.03 13.42
#